data_AF-A0A7C7KJL7-F1
#
_entry.id   AF-A0A7C7KJL7-F1
#
_cell.length_a   1.000
_cell.length_b   1.000
_cell.length_c   1.000
_cell.angle_alpha   90.00
_cell.angle_beta   90.00
_cell.angle_gamma   90.00
#
_symmetry.space_group_name_H-M   'P 1'
#
loop_
_entity.id
_entity.type
_entity.pdbx_description
1 polymer ?
#
loop_
_entity_poly.entity_id
_entity_poly.type
_entity_poly.pdbx_seq_one_letter_code
_entity_poly.pdbx_strand_id
1 'polypeptide(L)' 'MRRRARQGGGRQVEVVVESLGAKGDGLAICDGRPLFVPMTLPGDRVAVRITG' A
#
# COMPACT_ATOMS: atom_id res chain seq x y z
N MET A 1 -6.18 6.22 22.12
CA MET A 1 -6.24 4.85 21.52
C MET A 1 -5.11 4.69 20.51
N ARG A 2 -3.88 4.39 20.96
CA ARG A 2 -2.72 4.16 20.06
C ARG A 2 -2.64 2.65 19.78
N ARG A 3 -3.12 2.21 18.62
CA ARG A 3 -3.01 0.80 18.20
C ARG A 3 -1.52 0.45 18.14
N ARG A 4 -1.09 -0.50 18.98
CA ARG A 4 0.24 -1.12 18.94
C ARG A 4 0.56 -1.48 17.49
N ALA A 5 1.71 -1.03 16.99
CA ALA A 5 2.26 -1.53 15.74
C ALA A 5 2.32 -3.06 15.85
N ARG A 6 1.52 -3.73 15.03
CA ARG A 6 1.35 -5.18 15.07
C ARG A 6 2.71 -5.80 14.73
N GLN A 7 3.16 -6.76 15.54
CA GLN A 7 4.44 -7.46 15.32
C GLN A 7 4.38 -8.19 13.97
N GLY A 8 5.17 -7.69 13.04
CA GLY A 8 5.22 -8.13 11.65
C GLY A 8 6.00 -7.05 10.92
N GLY A 9 7.32 -7.01 11.17
CA GLY A 9 8.23 -5.86 11.07
C GLY A 9 8.44 -5.19 9.70
N GLY A 10 7.45 -5.19 8.82
CA GLY A 10 7.41 -4.36 7.63
C GLY A 10 7.03 -2.92 7.95
N ARG A 11 7.62 -1.96 7.24
CA ARG A 11 7.29 -0.53 7.33
C ARG A 11 5.83 -0.32 6.93
N GLN A 12 5.05 0.35 7.80
CA GLN A 12 3.70 0.78 7.47
C GLN A 12 3.73 2.16 6.83
N VAL A 13 3.01 2.34 5.73
CA VAL A 13 2.90 3.60 5.00
C VAL A 13 1.47 3.83 4.53
N GLU A 14 1.06 5.08 4.43
CA GLU A 14 -0.19 5.48 3.80
C GLU A 14 0.11 5.89 2.37
N VAL A 15 -0.67 5.37 1.42
CA VAL A 15 -0.51 5.64 -0.01
C VAL A 15 -1.86 5.90 -0.66
N VAL A 16 -1.83 6.60 -1.79
CA VAL A 16 -2.97 6.73 -2.70
C VAL A 16 -2.70 5.81 -3.89
N VAL A 17 -3.68 4.99 -4.24
CA VAL A 17 -3.62 4.15 -5.44
C VAL A 17 -3.90 5.04 -6.65
N GLU A 18 -2.98 5.05 -7.61
CA GLU A 18 -3.02 5.95 -8.76
C GLU A 18 -3.62 5.28 -10.00
N SER A 19 -3.38 3.98 -10.17
CA SER A 19 -3.85 3.20 -11.31
C SER A 19 -3.96 1.72 -10.95
N LEU A 20 -4.41 0.90 -11.90
CA LEU A 20 -4.37 -0.55 -11.80
C LEU A 20 -3.23 -1.09 -12.66
N GLY A 21 -2.49 -2.07 -12.14
CA GLY A 21 -1.53 -2.86 -12.90
C GLY A 21 -2.23 -3.89 -13.80
N ALA A 22 -1.45 -4.56 -14.67
CA ALA A 22 -1.98 -5.46 -15.69
C ALA A 22 -2.81 -6.65 -15.14
N LYS A 23 -2.60 -7.04 -13.88
CA LYS A 23 -3.35 -8.12 -13.21
C LYS A 23 -4.54 -7.62 -12.38
N GLY A 24 -4.80 -6.32 -12.38
CA GLY A 24 -5.87 -5.69 -11.61
C GLY A 24 -5.48 -5.27 -10.19
N ASP A 25 -4.24 -5.48 -9.76
CA ASP A 25 -3.74 -4.93 -8.50
C ASP A 25 -3.64 -3.40 -8.57
N GLY A 26 -3.92 -2.71 -7.48
CA GLY A 26 -3.67 -1.28 -7.38
C GLY A 26 -2.18 -0.98 -7.46
N LEU A 27 -1.83 0.11 -8.14
CA LEU A 27 -0.46 0.61 -8.24
C LEU A 27 -0.37 1.94 -7.50
N ALA A 28 0.58 2.03 -6.58
CA ALA A 28 0.94 3.27 -5.89
C ALA A 28 2.46 3.48 -5.96
N ILE A 29 2.91 4.72 -5.79
CA ILE A 29 4.33 5.04 -5.67
C ILE A 29 4.66 5.34 -4.20
N CYS A 30 5.67 4.67 -3.66
CA CYS A 30 6.20 4.94 -2.34
C CYS A 30 7.73 4.99 -2.39
N ASP A 31 8.33 6.06 -1.89
CA ASP A 31 9.78 6.29 -1.94
C ASP A 31 10.36 6.11 -3.36
N GLY A 32 9.62 6.54 -4.40
CA GLY A 32 10.02 6.42 -5.81
C GLY A 32 9.96 5.00 -6.38
N ARG A 33 9.40 4.04 -5.65
CA ARG A 33 9.25 2.64 -6.08
C ARG A 33 7.78 2.25 -6.22
N PRO A 34 7.45 1.37 -7.19
CA PRO A 34 6.09 0.86 -7.33
C PRO A 34 5.73 -0.07 -6.17
N LEU A 35 4.53 0.11 -5.63
CA LEU A 35 3.85 -0.80 -4.71
C LEU A 35 2.62 -1.37 -5.39
N PHE A 36 2.50 -2.70 -5.39
CA PHE A 36 1.31 -3.41 -5.83
C PHE A 36 0.43 -3.70 -4.63
N VAL A 37 -0.81 -3.21 -4.66
CA VAL A 37 -1.76 -3.25 -3.55
C VAL A 37 -3.00 -4.03 -4.01
N PRO A 38 -3.15 -5.30 -3.61
CA PRO A 38 -4.30 -6.10 -4.01
C PRO A 38 -5.60 -5.52 -3.45
N MET A 39 -6.71 -5.76 -4.15
CA MET A 39 -8.07 -5.39 -3.71
C MET A 39 -8.26 -3.88 -3.49
N THR A 40 -7.71 -3.05 -4.37
CA THR A 40 -7.87 -1.59 -4.33
C THR A 40 -8.17 -1.02 -5.71
N LEU A 41 -8.70 0.20 -5.75
CA LEU A 41 -9.02 0.95 -6.96
C LEU A 41 -8.31 2.31 -6.98
N PRO A 42 -8.14 2.92 -8.16
CA PRO A 42 -7.59 4.27 -8.27
C PRO A 42 -8.40 5.28 -7.44
N GLY A 43 -7.71 6.11 -6.67
CA GLY A 43 -8.29 7.07 -5.73
C GLY A 43 -8.39 6.56 -4.28
N ASP A 44 -8.24 5.25 -4.05
CA ASP A 44 -8.23 4.69 -2.69
C ASP A 44 -7.04 5.22 -1.89
N ARG A 45 -7.30 5.63 -0.64
CA ARG A 45 -6.27 5.99 0.33
C ARG A 45 -6.19 4.90 1.39
N VAL A 46 -5.07 4.18 1.42
CA VAL A 46 -4.93 2.95 2.22
C VAL A 46 -3.62 2.94 3.01
N ALA A 47 -3.69 2.40 4.22
CA ALA A 47 -2.51 2.09 5.03
C ALA A 47 -2.05 0.66 4.70
N VAL A 48 -0.87 0.55 4.09
CA VAL A 48 -0.28 -0.73 3.67
C VAL A 48 0.96 -1.04 4.50
N ARG A 49 1.31 -2.33 4.55
CA ARG A 49 2.56 -2.80 5.14
C ARG A 49 3.46 -3.30 4.02
N ILE A 50 4.61 -2.66 3.85
CA ILE A 50 5.61 -3.08 2.87
C ILE A 50 6.27 -4.35 3.40
N THR A 51 6.08 -5.45 2.67
CA THR A 51 6.83 -6.69 2.84
C THR A 51 7.95 -6.66 1.82
N GLY A 52 9.19 -6.43 2.29
CA GLY A 52 10.40 -6.54 1.48
C GLY A 52 10.88 -7.97 1.39
#